data_AF-A0A6J2JIA0-F1
#
_entry.id   AF-A0A6J2JIA0-F1
#
_cell.length_a   1.000
_cell.length_b   1.000
_cell.length_c   1.000
_cell.angle_alpha   90.00
_cell.angle_beta   90.00
_cell.angle_gamma   90.00
#
_symmetry.space_group_name_H-M   'P 1'
#
loop_
_entity.id
_entity.type
_entity.pdbx_description
1 polymer ?
#
loop_
_entity_poly.entity_id
_entity_poly.type
_entity_poly.pdbx_seq_one_letter_code
_entity_poly.pdbx_strand_id
1 'polypeptide(L)'
;MPSPAAYRVAGHVVALGLHLTNTAVILGNFNEELLRTDPDIRNLHFMQFKFLTTWNMVFQLMYATLGLVCDGLTLLGRDDVTPKTVRKLRNAIFESIVCPYSLFIVGIFWSLYNYNRDWLYPEYIDKVVSFNSNLVMHLAILPVVLWELSFQERTRPKSDKLSLQVLTALYIVYNLVILYTYFQRNLWPYPLIYQVFGTVLYPILVMLMLALIVLSYYVQWEIHAWIWRPLKVTQKNN
;
A
#
# COMPACT_ATOMS: atom_id res chain seq x y z
N MET A 1 -27.52 14.22 -5.95
CA MET A 1 -26.21 13.56 -6.13
C MET A 1 -25.92 12.75 -4.88
N PRO A 2 -25.31 11.55 -4.97
CA PRO A 2 -24.91 10.77 -3.80
C PRO A 2 -24.03 11.59 -2.86
N SER A 3 -24.14 11.37 -1.54
CA SER A 3 -23.26 12.04 -0.57
C SER A 3 -21.81 11.58 -0.74
N PRO A 4 -20.81 12.40 -0.37
CA PRO A 4 -19.41 11.96 -0.38
C PRO A 4 -19.16 10.66 0.39
N ALA A 5 -19.93 10.41 1.46
CA ALA A 5 -19.87 9.16 2.21
C ALA A 5 -20.30 7.94 1.38
N ALA A 6 -21.30 8.08 0.50
CA ALA A 6 -21.73 6.99 -0.38
C ALA A 6 -20.64 6.59 -1.38
N TYR A 7 -19.92 7.57 -1.95
CA TYR A 7 -18.78 7.29 -2.83
C TYR A 7 -17.62 6.61 -2.10
N ARG A 8 -17.32 7.01 -0.86
CA ARG A 8 -16.30 6.32 -0.04
C ARG A 8 -16.69 4.90 0.28
N VAL A 9 -17.94 4.66 0.70
CA VAL A 9 -18.46 3.30 0.93
C VAL A 9 -18.32 2.44 -0.32
N ALA A 10 -18.73 2.94 -1.49
CA ALA A 10 -18.58 2.22 -2.75
C ALA A 10 -17.10 1.89 -3.03
N GLY A 11 -16.20 2.86 -2.87
CA GLY A 11 -14.75 2.67 -3.04
C GLY A 11 -14.18 1.60 -2.10
N HIS A 12 -14.59 1.60 -0.83
CA HIS A 12 -14.15 0.58 0.14
C HIS A 12 -14.71 -0.82 -0.17
N VAL A 13 -15.98 -0.94 -0.59
CA VAL A 13 -16.54 -2.22 -1.02
C VAL A 13 -15.77 -2.78 -2.21
N VAL A 14 -15.49 -1.95 -3.23
CA VAL A 14 -14.70 -2.35 -4.41
C VAL A 14 -13.29 -2.76 -4.00
N ALA A 15 -12.61 -1.98 -3.15
CA ALA A 15 -11.26 -2.28 -2.69
C ALA A 15 -11.19 -3.61 -1.92
N LEU A 16 -12.14 -3.86 -1.00
CA LEU A 16 -12.23 -5.12 -0.26
C LEU A 16 -12.49 -6.30 -1.20
N GLY A 17 -13.49 -6.19 -2.08
CA GLY A 17 -13.83 -7.25 -3.03
C GLY A 17 -12.65 -7.59 -3.93
N LEU A 18 -11.98 -6.57 -4.48
CA LEU A 18 -10.81 -6.72 -5.34
C LEU A 18 -9.66 -7.44 -4.62
N HIS A 19 -9.27 -6.96 -3.45
CA HIS A 19 -8.11 -7.49 -2.73
C HIS A 19 -8.36 -8.87 -2.13
N LEU A 20 -9.56 -9.11 -1.58
CA LEU A 20 -9.92 -10.43 -1.03
C LEU A 20 -10.02 -11.49 -2.13
N THR A 21 -10.66 -11.14 -3.25
CA THR A 21 -10.79 -12.06 -4.39
C THR A 21 -9.41 -12.38 -4.98
N ASN A 22 -8.58 -11.36 -5.21
CA ASN A 22 -7.24 -11.57 -5.73
C ASN A 22 -6.36 -12.39 -4.77
N THR A 23 -6.47 -12.16 -3.46
CA THR A 23 -5.79 -12.98 -2.45
C THR A 23 -6.24 -14.43 -2.52
N ALA A 24 -7.55 -14.70 -2.59
CA ALA A 24 -8.08 -16.05 -2.72
C ALA A 24 -7.61 -16.74 -4.01
N VAL A 25 -7.58 -16.03 -5.14
CA VAL A 25 -7.07 -16.54 -6.42
C VAL A 25 -5.60 -16.92 -6.31
N ILE A 26 -4.75 -16.05 -5.77
CA ILE A 26 -3.31 -16.34 -5.61
C ILE A 26 -3.10 -17.53 -4.68
N LEU A 27 -3.78 -17.58 -3.54
CA LEU A 27 -3.68 -18.71 -2.60
C LEU A 27 -4.13 -20.02 -3.25
N GLY A 28 -5.19 -19.99 -4.07
CA GLY A 28 -5.65 -21.15 -4.82
C GLY A 28 -4.67 -21.65 -5.89
N ASN A 29 -3.75 -20.80 -6.36
CA ASN A 29 -2.74 -21.20 -7.35
C ASN A 29 -1.57 -21.98 -6.73
N PHE A 30 -1.36 -21.93 -5.41
CA PHE A 30 -0.37 -22.75 -4.71
C PHE A 30 -0.88 -24.18 -4.52
N ASN A 31 -0.90 -24.96 -5.61
CA ASN A 31 -1.30 -26.38 -5.54
C ASN A 31 -0.18 -27.27 -4.96
N GLU A 32 -0.58 -28.45 -4.46
CA GLU A 32 0.34 -29.38 -3.77
C GLU A 32 1.46 -29.89 -4.68
N GLU A 33 1.17 -30.08 -5.97
CA GLU A 33 2.17 -30.56 -6.94
C GLU A 33 3.30 -29.54 -7.09
N LEU A 34 2.97 -28.28 -7.37
CA LEU A 34 3.94 -27.19 -7.49
C LEU A 34 4.77 -27.02 -6.21
N LEU A 35 4.13 -27.05 -5.04
CA LEU A 35 4.82 -26.95 -3.74
C LEU A 35 5.80 -28.11 -3.49
N ARG A 36 5.51 -29.29 -4.03
CA ARG A 36 6.35 -30.48 -3.92
C ARG A 36 7.53 -30.42 -4.89
N THR A 37 7.27 -30.08 -6.16
CA THR A 37 8.25 -30.20 -7.26
C THR A 37 9.11 -28.96 -7.46
N ASP A 38 8.63 -27.77 -7.11
CA ASP A 38 9.33 -26.52 -7.39
C ASP A 38 9.83 -25.84 -6.09
N PRO A 39 11.15 -25.81 -5.84
CA PRO A 39 11.70 -25.20 -4.64
C PRO A 39 11.51 -23.68 -4.58
N ASP A 40 11.45 -22.99 -5.73
CA ASP A 40 11.25 -21.55 -5.78
C ASP A 40 9.83 -21.20 -5.38
N ILE A 41 8.84 -21.98 -5.84
CA ILE A 41 7.44 -21.81 -5.43
C ILE A 41 7.25 -22.11 -3.94
N ARG A 42 7.94 -23.12 -3.40
CA ARG A 42 7.90 -23.41 -1.96
C ARG A 42 8.51 -22.27 -1.13
N ASN A 43 9.63 -21.71 -1.58
CA ASN A 43 10.24 -20.54 -0.93
C ASN A 43 9.33 -19.32 -1.03
N LEU A 44 8.73 -19.07 -2.20
CA LEU A 44 7.76 -18.00 -2.42
C LEU A 44 6.55 -18.14 -1.48
N HIS A 45 5.99 -19.34 -1.34
CA HIS A 45 4.89 -19.64 -0.42
C HIS A 45 5.25 -19.29 1.02
N PHE A 46 6.45 -19.67 1.49
CA PHE A 46 6.95 -19.28 2.81
C PHE A 46 7.14 -17.75 2.95
N MET A 47 7.62 -17.09 1.90
CA MET A 47 7.93 -15.66 1.90
C MET A 47 6.73 -14.75 1.69
N GLN A 48 5.51 -15.25 1.41
CA GLN A 48 4.35 -14.41 1.07
C GLN A 48 4.12 -13.23 2.04
N PHE A 49 4.17 -13.48 3.35
CA PHE A 49 3.99 -12.44 4.37
C PHE A 49 5.24 -11.56 4.61
N LYS A 50 6.32 -11.79 3.88
CA LYS A 50 7.58 -11.04 3.96
C LYS A 50 7.71 -9.99 2.85
N PHE A 51 6.82 -10.00 1.87
CA PHE A 51 6.74 -8.95 0.85
C PHE A 51 6.00 -7.72 1.38
N LEU A 52 6.56 -6.53 1.14
CA LEU A 52 5.93 -5.26 1.51
C LEU A 52 4.56 -5.09 0.85
N THR A 53 4.38 -5.59 -0.37
CA THR A 53 3.09 -5.55 -1.08
C THR A 53 2.01 -6.26 -0.28
N THR A 54 2.30 -7.41 0.33
CA THR A 54 1.36 -8.14 1.20
C THR A 54 0.98 -7.31 2.43
N TRP A 55 1.95 -6.63 3.05
CA TRP A 55 1.67 -5.74 4.19
C TRP A 55 0.77 -4.57 3.78
N ASN A 56 1.03 -3.97 2.63
CA ASN A 56 0.20 -2.89 2.09
C ASN A 56 -1.22 -3.34 1.78
N MET A 57 -1.41 -4.56 1.27
CA MET A 57 -2.75 -5.15 1.11
C MET A 57 -3.48 -5.24 2.45
N VAL A 58 -2.80 -5.73 3.51
CA VAL A 58 -3.39 -5.80 4.86
C VAL A 58 -3.76 -4.40 5.35
N PHE A 59 -2.90 -3.40 5.18
CA PHE A 59 -3.21 -2.02 5.56
C PHE A 59 -4.41 -1.45 4.80
N GLN A 60 -4.53 -1.73 3.50
CA GLN A 60 -5.70 -1.32 2.72
C GLN A 60 -6.98 -2.02 3.15
N LEU A 61 -6.93 -3.33 3.43
CA LEU A 61 -8.08 -4.09 3.92
C LEU A 61 -8.54 -3.58 5.29
N MET A 62 -7.60 -3.36 6.22
CA MET A 62 -7.90 -2.78 7.54
C MET A 62 -8.50 -1.38 7.41
N TYR A 63 -7.92 -0.55 6.55
CA TYR A 63 -8.40 0.81 6.32
C TYR A 63 -9.79 0.84 5.68
N ALA A 64 -10.02 0.06 4.64
CA ALA A 64 -11.31 -0.02 3.96
C ALA A 64 -12.40 -0.55 4.90
N THR A 65 -12.09 -1.53 5.75
CA THR A 65 -13.01 -2.02 6.78
C THR A 65 -13.37 -0.92 7.78
N LEU A 66 -12.36 -0.21 8.30
CA LEU A 66 -12.58 0.93 9.20
C LEU A 66 -13.40 2.05 8.53
N GLY A 67 -13.13 2.32 7.25
CA GLY A 67 -13.84 3.27 6.43
C GLY A 67 -15.32 2.90 6.24
N LEU A 68 -15.62 1.64 5.92
CA LEU A 68 -16.99 1.13 5.81
C LEU A 68 -17.78 1.27 7.10
N VAL A 69 -17.16 0.97 8.25
CA VAL A 69 -17.85 1.14 9.55
C VAL A 69 -18.16 2.61 9.78
N CYS A 70 -17.18 3.51 9.62
CA CYS A 70 -17.37 4.93 9.87
C CYS A 70 -18.39 5.57 8.90
N ASP A 71 -18.22 5.35 7.60
CA ASP A 71 -19.03 5.98 6.57
C ASP A 71 -20.40 5.27 6.41
N GLY A 72 -20.49 3.98 6.69
CA GLY A 72 -21.76 3.26 6.78
C GLY A 72 -22.63 3.77 7.93
N LEU A 73 -22.05 3.99 9.12
CA LEU A 73 -22.76 4.64 10.22
C LEU A 73 -23.20 6.07 9.87
N THR A 74 -22.36 6.80 9.13
CA THR A 74 -22.71 8.14 8.60
C THR A 74 -23.96 8.06 7.70
N LEU A 75 -23.99 7.10 6.76
CA LEU A 75 -25.14 6.93 5.84
C LEU A 75 -26.42 6.47 6.55
N LEU A 76 -26.30 5.77 7.66
CA LEU A 76 -27.43 5.37 8.51
C LEU A 76 -27.90 6.50 9.45
N GLY A 77 -27.30 7.70 9.38
CA GLY A 77 -27.62 8.83 10.25
C GLY A 77 -27.16 8.63 11.71
N ARG A 78 -26.19 7.73 11.94
CA ARG A 78 -25.66 7.36 13.27
C ARG A 78 -24.22 7.87 13.47
N ASP A 79 -23.99 9.10 13.05
CA ASP A 79 -22.66 9.72 13.09
C ASP A 79 -22.10 9.89 14.51
N ASP A 80 -23.00 10.06 15.47
CA ASP A 80 -22.76 10.19 16.91
C ASP A 80 -22.13 8.93 17.52
N VAL A 81 -22.41 7.75 16.93
CA VAL A 81 -21.87 6.47 17.39
C VAL A 81 -20.37 6.35 17.14
N THR A 82 -19.84 7.01 16.10
CA THR A 82 -18.40 6.90 15.76
C THR A 82 -17.58 7.91 16.57
N PRO A 83 -16.73 7.46 17.52
CA PRO A 83 -15.95 8.38 18.34
C PRO A 83 -15.01 9.24 17.49
N LYS A 84 -14.81 10.51 17.89
CA LYS A 84 -13.87 11.42 17.22
C LYS A 84 -12.44 10.86 17.17
N THR A 85 -12.04 10.07 18.17
CA THR A 85 -10.75 9.36 18.22
C THR A 85 -10.61 8.35 17.10
N VAL A 86 -11.66 7.61 16.76
CA VAL A 86 -11.67 6.63 15.67
C VAL A 86 -11.52 7.34 14.32
N ARG A 87 -12.22 8.47 14.11
CA ARG A 87 -12.08 9.27 12.89
C ARG A 87 -10.67 9.87 12.74
N LYS A 88 -10.07 10.33 13.85
CA LYS A 88 -8.67 10.78 13.87
C LYS A 88 -7.70 9.65 13.56
N LEU A 89 -7.89 8.48 14.17
CA LEU A 89 -7.07 7.29 13.93
C LEU A 89 -7.16 6.84 12.47
N ARG A 90 -8.36 6.80 11.90
CA ARG A 90 -8.57 6.54 10.46
C ARG A 90 -7.71 7.47 9.61
N ASN A 91 -7.73 8.77 9.89
CA ASN A 91 -6.94 9.74 9.14
C ASN A 91 -5.45 9.54 9.32
N ALA A 92 -4.99 9.31 10.55
CA ALA A 92 -3.58 9.04 10.85
C ALA A 92 -3.06 7.78 10.14
N ILE A 93 -3.85 6.69 10.12
CA ILE A 93 -3.50 5.45 9.41
C ILE A 93 -3.37 5.71 7.90
N PHE A 94 -4.33 6.46 7.32
CA PHE A 94 -4.31 6.74 5.89
C PHE A 94 -3.07 7.55 5.48
N GLU A 95 -2.82 8.67 6.18
CA GLU A 95 -1.77 9.62 5.79
C GLU A 95 -0.35 9.11 6.12
N SER A 96 -0.21 8.29 7.16
CA SER A 96 1.11 7.82 7.64
C SER A 96 1.49 6.47 7.04
N ILE A 97 0.51 5.66 6.64
CA ILE A 97 0.73 4.26 6.21
C ILE A 97 0.14 4.03 4.82
N VAL A 98 -1.19 4.02 4.70
CA VAL A 98 -1.86 3.47 3.50
C VAL A 98 -1.47 4.22 2.23
N CYS A 99 -1.59 5.55 2.24
CA CYS A 99 -1.31 6.38 1.07
C CYS A 99 0.19 6.40 0.71
N PRO A 100 1.11 6.78 1.62
CA PRO A 100 2.54 6.85 1.27
C PRO A 100 3.13 5.52 0.82
N TYR A 101 2.78 4.40 1.48
CA TYR A 101 3.28 3.10 1.07
C TYR A 101 2.68 2.63 -0.26
N SER A 102 1.42 2.96 -0.55
CA SER A 102 0.83 2.62 -1.86
C SER A 102 1.47 3.39 -3.00
N LEU A 103 1.70 4.70 -2.83
CA LEU A 103 2.42 5.52 -3.82
C LEU A 103 3.86 5.04 -4.02
N PHE A 104 4.55 4.73 -2.92
CA PHE A 104 5.90 4.19 -2.95
C PHE A 104 5.96 2.85 -3.72
N ILE A 105 5.11 1.89 -3.37
CA ILE A 105 5.09 0.56 -4.00
C ILE A 105 4.82 0.67 -5.49
N VAL A 106 3.80 1.44 -5.91
CA VAL A 106 3.51 1.64 -7.34
C VAL A 106 4.72 2.23 -8.06
N GLY A 107 5.31 3.28 -7.49
CA GLY A 107 6.46 3.97 -8.07
C GLY A 107 7.66 3.05 -8.23
N ILE A 108 8.11 2.40 -7.14
CA ILE A 108 9.32 1.57 -7.17
C ILE A 108 9.11 0.26 -7.94
N PHE A 109 7.97 -0.40 -7.76
CA PHE A 109 7.69 -1.69 -8.39
C PHE A 109 7.70 -1.54 -9.90
N TRP A 110 6.90 -0.62 -10.47
CA TRP A 110 6.83 -0.49 -11.93
C TRP A 110 8.10 0.08 -12.53
N SER A 111 8.81 0.98 -11.84
CA SER A 111 10.10 1.46 -12.31
C SER A 111 11.10 0.33 -12.47
N LEU A 112 11.23 -0.52 -11.45
CA LEU A 112 12.17 -1.63 -11.48
C LEU A 112 11.67 -2.81 -12.32
N TYR A 113 10.37 -3.10 -12.33
CA TYR A 113 9.77 -4.14 -13.17
C TYR A 113 10.04 -3.87 -14.66
N ASN A 114 9.91 -2.62 -15.11
CA ASN A 114 10.18 -2.24 -16.50
C ASN A 114 11.69 -2.17 -16.82
N TYR A 115 12.54 -1.85 -15.83
CA TYR A 115 13.99 -1.79 -16.02
C TYR A 115 14.62 -3.19 -16.03
N ASN A 116 14.36 -3.97 -14.98
CA ASN A 116 14.77 -5.36 -14.83
C ASN A 116 13.86 -6.07 -13.80
N ARG A 117 12.86 -6.81 -14.29
CA ARG A 117 11.89 -7.49 -13.42
C ARG A 117 12.52 -8.46 -12.44
N ASP A 118 13.62 -9.13 -12.79
CA ASP A 118 14.20 -10.18 -11.95
C ASP A 118 14.76 -9.66 -10.62
N TRP A 119 14.91 -8.33 -10.49
CA TRP A 119 15.33 -7.69 -9.25
C TRP A 119 14.27 -7.73 -8.13
N LEU A 120 12.99 -7.83 -8.47
CA LEU A 120 11.89 -7.96 -7.48
C LEU A 120 10.90 -9.07 -7.79
N TYR A 121 10.71 -9.37 -9.07
CA TYR A 121 9.64 -10.21 -9.58
C TYR A 121 10.17 -11.19 -10.65
N PRO A 122 10.96 -12.20 -10.25
CA PRO A 122 11.46 -13.23 -11.16
C PRO A 122 10.35 -13.98 -11.89
N GLU A 123 10.68 -14.56 -13.04
CA GLU A 123 9.74 -15.28 -13.91
C GLU A 123 8.98 -16.41 -13.20
N TYR A 124 9.61 -17.12 -12.25
CA TYR A 124 8.93 -18.22 -11.55
C TYR A 124 7.67 -17.77 -10.79
N ILE A 125 7.56 -16.50 -10.41
CA ILE A 125 6.36 -15.96 -9.73
C ILE A 125 5.13 -16.05 -10.64
N ASP A 126 5.30 -15.98 -11.97
CA ASP A 126 4.21 -16.05 -12.94
C ASP A 126 3.45 -17.38 -12.90
N LYS A 127 4.06 -18.44 -12.34
CA LYS A 127 3.42 -19.75 -12.13
C LYS A 127 2.26 -19.70 -11.13
N VAL A 128 2.25 -18.71 -10.23
CA VAL A 128 1.26 -18.59 -9.14
C VAL A 128 0.57 -17.22 -9.11
N VAL A 129 1.19 -16.18 -9.64
CA VAL A 129 0.61 -14.84 -9.73
C VAL A 129 0.48 -14.47 -11.20
N SER A 130 -0.75 -14.46 -11.71
CA SER A 130 -1.04 -14.00 -13.07
C SER A 130 -0.68 -12.52 -13.25
N PHE A 131 -0.51 -12.07 -14.50
CA PHE A 131 -0.32 -10.65 -14.78
C PHE A 131 -1.46 -9.76 -14.25
N ASN A 132 -2.71 -10.24 -14.32
CA ASN A 132 -3.85 -9.54 -13.74
C ASN A 132 -3.72 -9.42 -12.21
N SER A 133 -3.31 -10.50 -11.54
CA SER A 133 -3.05 -10.47 -10.11
C SER A 133 -1.89 -9.53 -9.75
N ASN A 134 -0.86 -9.47 -10.60
CA ASN A 134 0.24 -8.52 -10.46
C ASN A 134 -0.26 -7.07 -10.55
N LEU A 135 -1.11 -6.76 -11.53
CA LEU A 135 -1.75 -5.43 -11.65
C LEU A 135 -2.60 -5.10 -10.42
N VAL A 136 -3.36 -6.04 -9.86
CA VAL A 136 -4.14 -5.79 -8.65
C VAL A 136 -3.24 -5.45 -7.47
N MET A 137 -2.17 -6.22 -7.30
CA MET A 137 -1.25 -6.06 -6.17
C MET A 137 -0.41 -4.78 -6.25
N HIS A 138 0.00 -4.36 -7.45
CA HIS A 138 1.00 -3.29 -7.62
C HIS A 138 0.51 -2.05 -8.36
N LEU A 139 -0.66 -2.09 -9.01
CA LEU A 139 -1.22 -0.94 -9.71
C LEU A 139 -2.58 -0.53 -9.16
N ALA A 140 -3.51 -1.46 -8.93
CA ALA A 140 -4.87 -1.14 -8.51
C ALA A 140 -4.95 -0.50 -7.11
N ILE A 141 -3.88 -0.59 -6.32
CA ILE A 141 -3.72 0.16 -5.07
C ILE A 141 -3.69 1.67 -5.26
N LEU A 142 -3.23 2.16 -6.42
CA LEU A 142 -3.18 3.59 -6.73
C LEU A 142 -4.59 4.20 -6.87
N PRO A 143 -5.48 3.71 -7.76
CA PRO A 143 -6.83 4.27 -7.86
C PRO A 143 -7.61 4.14 -6.54
N VAL A 144 -7.36 3.14 -5.70
CA VAL A 144 -7.98 3.05 -4.36
C VAL A 144 -7.59 4.24 -3.47
N VAL A 145 -6.30 4.58 -3.38
CA VAL A 145 -5.87 5.73 -2.55
C VAL A 145 -6.25 7.07 -3.17
N LEU A 146 -6.24 7.19 -4.51
CA LEU A 146 -6.68 8.41 -5.20
C LEU A 146 -8.19 8.64 -5.04
N TRP A 147 -9.00 7.58 -5.07
CA TRP A 147 -10.42 7.64 -4.80
C TRP A 147 -10.67 8.19 -3.39
N GLU A 148 -9.95 7.65 -2.41
CA GLU A 148 -10.05 8.11 -1.03
C GLU A 148 -9.67 9.59 -0.86
N LEU A 149 -8.60 10.04 -1.52
CA LEU A 149 -8.21 11.45 -1.55
C LEU A 149 -9.24 12.35 -2.25
N SER A 150 -10.01 11.81 -3.20
CA SER A 150 -11.01 12.54 -3.98
C SER A 150 -12.34 12.73 -3.24
N PHE A 151 -12.72 11.78 -2.38
CA PHE A 151 -14.01 11.80 -1.69
C PHE A 151 -13.90 12.04 -0.18
N GLN A 152 -12.68 12.17 0.34
CA GLN A 152 -12.42 12.61 1.71
C GLN A 152 -11.51 13.83 1.72
N GLU A 153 -12.08 14.99 2.05
CA GLU A 153 -11.28 16.15 2.38
C GLU A 153 -10.50 15.89 3.68
N ARG A 154 -9.22 16.22 3.66
CA ARG A 154 -8.28 16.00 4.75
C ARG A 154 -7.55 17.30 5.03
N THR A 155 -7.35 17.62 6.30
CA THR A 155 -6.48 18.72 6.68
C THR A 155 -5.09 18.17 6.92
N ARG A 156 -4.09 18.71 6.23
CA ARG A 156 -2.69 18.39 6.51
C ARG A 156 -2.40 18.63 8.00
N PRO A 157 -1.74 17.70 8.71
CA PRO A 157 -1.40 17.90 10.10
C PRO A 157 -0.52 19.14 10.26
N LYS A 158 -0.68 19.86 11.38
CA LYS A 158 0.16 21.03 11.71
C LYS A 158 1.63 20.66 11.85
N SER A 159 1.91 19.39 12.14
CA SER A 159 3.26 18.85 12.26
C SER A 159 3.31 17.47 11.62
N ASP A 160 4.23 17.28 10.69
CA ASP A 160 4.46 15.99 10.01
C ASP A 160 5.19 14.97 10.92
N LYS A 161 5.63 15.36 12.13
CA LYS A 161 6.51 14.55 12.98
C LYS A 161 5.92 13.19 13.33
N LEU A 162 4.67 13.14 13.80
CA LEU A 162 4.05 11.87 14.20
C LEU A 162 3.87 10.94 13.01
N SER A 163 3.39 11.47 11.88
CA SER A 163 3.13 10.69 10.67
C SER A 163 4.44 10.12 10.10
N LEU A 164 5.51 10.93 10.07
CA LEU A 164 6.85 10.47 9.68
C LEU A 164 7.47 9.48 10.68
N GLN A 165 7.24 9.64 11.98
CA GLN A 165 7.68 8.68 13.00
C GLN A 165 7.01 7.31 12.81
N VAL A 166 5.69 7.28 12.61
CA VAL A 166 4.94 6.04 12.36
C VAL A 166 5.41 5.38 11.08
N LEU A 167 5.53 6.16 10.00
CA LEU A 167 6.02 5.70 8.69
C LEU A 167 7.42 5.09 8.80
N THR A 168 8.34 5.78 9.49
CA THR A 168 9.73 5.33 9.67
C THR A 168 9.83 4.13 10.59
N ALA A 169 9.04 4.09 11.67
CA ALA A 169 8.99 2.94 12.57
C ALA A 169 8.54 1.68 11.83
N LEU A 170 7.49 1.79 11.00
CA LEU A 170 7.03 0.68 10.17
C LEU A 170 8.10 0.23 9.16
N TYR A 171 8.83 1.17 8.57
CA TYR A 171 9.94 0.87 7.66
C TYR A 171 11.07 0.10 8.35
N ILE A 172 11.43 0.51 9.57
CA ILE A 172 12.43 -0.19 10.40
C ILE A 172 11.94 -1.60 10.72
N VAL A 173 10.69 -1.74 11.17
CA VAL A 173 10.09 -3.05 11.47
C VAL A 173 10.12 -3.97 10.25
N TYR A 174 9.79 -3.44 9.06
CA TYR A 174 9.86 -4.22 7.82
C TYR A 174 11.29 -4.68 7.50
N ASN A 175 12.29 -3.80 7.64
CA ASN A 175 13.70 -4.15 7.45
C ASN A 175 14.16 -5.23 8.43
N LEU A 176 13.73 -5.16 9.69
CA LEU A 176 14.02 -6.19 10.69
C LEU A 176 13.40 -7.54 10.29
N VAL A 177 12.18 -7.54 9.73
CA VAL A 177 11.51 -8.77 9.27
C VAL A 177 12.26 -9.43 8.11
N ILE A 178 12.72 -8.66 7.12
CA ILE A 178 13.47 -9.23 5.99
C ILE A 178 14.87 -9.68 6.41
N LEU A 179 15.55 -8.95 7.30
CA LEU A 179 16.85 -9.34 7.87
C LEU A 179 16.74 -10.63 8.69
N TYR A 180 15.74 -10.71 9.57
CA TYR A 180 15.47 -11.91 10.35
C TYR A 180 15.23 -13.12 9.43
N THR A 181 14.49 -12.93 8.34
CA THR A 181 14.22 -13.99 7.35
C THR A 181 15.50 -14.46 6.66
N TYR A 182 16.39 -13.53 6.31
CA TYR A 182 17.71 -13.86 5.78
C TYR A 182 18.55 -14.67 6.78
N PHE A 183 18.67 -14.22 8.03
CA PHE A 183 19.46 -14.96 9.02
C PHE A 183 18.86 -16.33 9.39
N GLN A 184 17.54 -16.51 9.25
CA GLN A 184 16.87 -17.77 9.54
C GLN A 184 16.95 -18.78 8.38
N ARG A 185 16.81 -18.32 7.14
CA ARG A 185 16.59 -19.19 5.96
C ARG A 185 17.51 -18.91 4.79
N ASN A 186 18.38 -17.90 4.88
CA ASN A 186 19.19 -17.39 3.78
C ASN A 186 18.33 -16.98 2.57
N LEU A 187 17.16 -16.39 2.83
CA LEU A 187 16.18 -15.96 1.84
C LEU A 187 15.94 -14.45 1.89
N TRP A 188 15.95 -13.79 0.74
CA TRP A 188 15.47 -12.40 0.58
C TRP A 188 14.17 -12.37 -0.23
N PRO A 189 13.19 -11.53 0.15
CA PRO A 189 12.00 -11.34 -0.67
C PRO A 189 12.32 -10.66 -2.01
N TYR A 190 13.41 -9.90 -2.09
CA TYR A 190 13.80 -9.18 -3.30
C TYR A 190 15.21 -9.61 -3.74
N PRO A 191 15.35 -10.26 -4.91
CA PRO A 191 16.65 -10.71 -5.42
C PRO A 191 17.72 -9.62 -5.51
N LEU A 192 17.33 -8.37 -5.76
CA LEU A 192 18.23 -7.21 -5.75
C LEU A 192 19.06 -7.12 -4.46
N ILE A 193 18.50 -7.51 -3.31
CA ILE A 193 19.20 -7.42 -2.03
C ILE A 193 20.41 -8.36 -2.02
N TYR A 194 20.33 -9.56 -2.61
CA TYR A 194 21.49 -10.46 -2.71
C TYR A 194 22.68 -9.82 -3.42
N GLN A 195 22.43 -8.95 -4.39
CA GLN A 195 23.49 -8.33 -5.20
C GLN A 195 24.25 -7.25 -4.43
N VAL A 196 23.61 -6.62 -3.45
CA VAL A 196 24.18 -5.48 -2.71
C VAL A 196 24.53 -5.81 -1.26
N PHE A 197 23.96 -6.88 -0.69
CA PHE A 197 24.16 -7.26 0.70
C PHE A 197 25.64 -7.57 0.98
N GLY A 198 26.16 -7.05 2.09
CA GLY A 198 27.59 -7.14 2.43
C GLY A 198 28.48 -6.06 1.79
N THR A 199 27.94 -5.18 0.96
CA THR A 199 28.66 -4.03 0.38
C THR A 199 28.13 -2.70 0.91
N VAL A 200 28.82 -1.60 0.60
CA VAL A 200 28.35 -0.22 0.89
C VAL A 200 27.01 0.11 0.20
N LEU A 201 26.65 -0.62 -0.86
CA LEU A 201 25.40 -0.40 -1.59
C LEU A 201 24.17 -0.80 -0.79
N TYR A 202 24.26 -1.75 0.15
CA TYR A 202 23.12 -2.15 0.97
C TYR A 202 22.59 -1.02 1.87
N PRO A 203 23.40 -0.36 2.72
CA PRO A 203 22.91 0.77 3.51
C PRO A 203 22.46 1.95 2.62
N ILE A 204 23.10 2.16 1.45
CA ILE A 204 22.64 3.16 0.48
C ILE A 204 21.24 2.82 -0.04
N LEU A 205 20.98 1.56 -0.41
CA LEU A 205 19.67 1.09 -0.84
C LEU A 205 18.63 1.32 0.27
N VAL A 206 18.94 0.95 1.52
CA VAL A 206 18.04 1.15 2.66
C VAL A 206 17.73 2.64 2.88
N MET A 207 18.71 3.53 2.75
CA MET A 207 18.47 4.97 2.88
C MET A 207 17.67 5.53 1.71
N LEU A 208 17.94 5.05 0.48
CA LEU A 208 17.20 5.45 -0.72
C LEU A 208 15.73 5.02 -0.63
N MET A 209 15.44 3.79 -0.20
CA MET A 209 14.06 3.33 -0.02
C MET A 209 13.32 4.17 1.02
N LEU A 210 13.96 4.50 2.15
CA LEU A 210 13.37 5.41 3.14
C LEU A 210 13.08 6.80 2.54
N ALA A 211 14.04 7.36 1.80
CA ALA A 211 13.86 8.65 1.14
C ALA A 211 12.68 8.66 0.15
N LEU A 212 12.49 7.58 -0.61
CA LEU A 212 11.37 7.44 -1.54
C LEU A 212 10.02 7.29 -0.83
N ILE A 213 9.95 6.58 0.31
CA ILE A 213 8.73 6.49 1.11
C ILE A 213 8.40 7.85 1.74
N VAL A 214 9.39 8.59 2.24
CA VAL A 214 9.22 9.96 2.75
C VAL A 214 8.79 10.92 1.64
N LEU A 215 9.37 10.81 0.44
CA LEU A 215 8.93 11.56 -0.73
C LEU A 215 7.45 11.27 -1.04
N SER A 216 7.06 10.00 -1.02
CA SER A 216 5.67 9.57 -1.24
C SER A 216 4.71 10.17 -0.21
N TYR A 217 5.15 10.31 1.05
CA TYR A 217 4.39 11.04 2.08
C TYR A 217 4.14 12.50 1.71
N TYR A 218 5.10 13.21 1.12
CA TYR A 218 4.89 14.60 0.71
C TYR A 218 4.08 14.71 -0.58
N VAL A 219 4.32 13.83 -1.56
CA VAL A 219 3.59 13.79 -2.83
C VAL A 219 2.08 13.64 -2.60
N GLN A 220 1.67 12.85 -1.60
CA GLN A 220 0.24 12.70 -1.28
C GLN A 220 -0.45 14.04 -0.98
N TRP A 221 0.25 14.96 -0.32
CA TRP A 221 -0.29 16.26 0.06
C TRP A 221 -0.38 17.21 -1.12
N GLU A 222 0.54 17.10 -2.08
CA GLU A 222 0.46 17.84 -3.34
C GLU A 222 -0.72 17.34 -4.20
N ILE A 223 -0.92 16.02 -4.26
CA ILE A 223 -2.09 15.41 -4.91
C ILE A 223 -3.38 15.90 -4.24
N HIS A 224 -3.45 15.81 -2.91
CA HIS A 224 -4.61 16.27 -2.14
C HIS A 224 -4.88 17.76 -2.37
N ALA A 225 -3.85 18.60 -2.28
CA ALA A 225 -3.96 20.03 -2.52
C ALA A 225 -4.42 20.34 -3.95
N TRP A 226 -4.02 19.55 -4.95
CA TRP A 226 -4.48 19.70 -6.34
C TRP A 226 -5.94 19.33 -6.53
N ILE A 227 -6.40 18.23 -5.90
CA ILE A 227 -7.79 17.78 -5.97
C ILE A 227 -8.74 18.80 -5.33
N TRP A 228 -8.38 19.35 -4.17
CA TRP A 228 -9.24 20.24 -3.38
C TRP A 228 -8.93 21.73 -3.60
N ARG A 229 -8.26 22.10 -4.71
CA ARG A 229 -8.04 23.53 -5.03
C ARG A 229 -9.38 24.24 -5.16
N PRO A 230 -9.56 25.41 -4.51
CA PRO A 230 -10.71 26.25 -4.79
C PRO A 230 -10.70 26.59 -6.28
N LEU A 231 -11.76 26.19 -7.01
CA LEU A 231 -11.98 26.73 -8.34
C LEU A 231 -12.09 28.24 -8.18
N LYS A 232 -11.09 28.99 -8.63
CA LYS A 232 -11.22 30.44 -8.78
C LYS A 232 -12.30 30.67 -9.83
N VAL A 233 -13.56 30.76 -9.40
CA VAL A 233 -14.60 31.39 -10.20
C VAL A 233 -14.05 32.78 -10.48
N THR A 234 -13.71 33.00 -11.75
CA THR A 234 -13.39 34.33 -12.26
C THR A 234 -14.69 35.11 -12.13
N GLN A 235 -14.92 35.72 -10.97
CA GLN A 235 -15.80 36.88 -10.86
C GLN A 235 -15.10 37.99 -11.64
N LYS A 236 -15.28 37.97 -12.96
CA LYS A 236 -15.20 39.18 -13.76
C LYS A 236 -16.37 40.02 -13.28
N ASN A 237 -16.09 40.93 -12.36
CA ASN A 237 -16.92 42.09 -12.13
C ASN A 237 -17.05 42.83 -13.47
N ASN A 238 -18.25 42.83 -14.04
CA ASN A 238 -18.73 43.82 -15.00
C ASN A 238 -20.22 44.03 -14.71
#